data_AF-A0A8C2SQA6-F1
#
_entry.id   AF-A0A8C2SQA6-F1
#
_cell.length_a   1.000
_cell.length_b   1.000
_cell.length_c   1.000
_cell.angle_alpha   90.00
_cell.angle_beta   90.00
_cell.angle_gamma   90.00
#
_symmetry.space_group_name_H-M   'P 1'
#
loop_
_entity.id
_entity.type
_entity.pdbx_description
1 polymer ?
#
loop_
_entity_poly.entity_id
_entity_poly.type
_entity_poly.pdbx_seq_one_letter_code
_entity_poly.pdbx_strand_id
1 'polypeptide(L)' 'LSLQDALLGLGAAIDAAHLQDALRAALLALLPRVEHSYIYLLDGDARLSCADPPHELPMEGKLR' A
#
# COMPACT_ATOMS: atom_id res chain seq x y z
N LEU A 1 -9.48 -12.55 -3.75
CA LEU A 1 -10.44 -11.68 -3.05
C LEU A 1 -11.29 -10.97 -4.08
N SER A 2 -12.59 -10.77 -3.82
CA SER A 2 -13.39 -9.85 -4.63
C SER A 2 -13.04 -8.40 -4.26
N LEU A 3 -13.31 -7.45 -5.16
CA LEU A 3 -13.14 -6.02 -4.86
C LEU A 3 -13.96 -5.60 -3.63
N GLN A 4 -15.16 -6.17 -3.45
CA GLN A 4 -16.03 -5.86 -2.32
C GLN A 4 -15.41 -6.28 -0.99
N ASP A 5 -14.78 -7.46 -0.93
CA ASP A 5 -14.08 -7.92 0.27
C ASP A 5 -12.89 -7.02 0.62
N ALA A 6 -12.13 -6.59 -0.39
CA ALA A 6 -11.00 -5.69 -0.20
C ALA A 6 -11.41 -4.30 0.30
N LEU A 7 -12.50 -3.75 -0.24
CA LEU A 7 -13.08 -2.48 0.20
C LEU A 7 -13.64 -2.57 1.62
N LEU A 8 -14.24 -3.70 2.00
CA LEU A 8 -14.69 -3.93 3.38
C LEU A 8 -13.49 -3.98 4.34
N GLY A 9 -12.41 -4.67 3.96
CA GLY A 9 -11.16 -4.69 4.73
C GLY A 9 -10.57 -3.29 4.94
N LEU A 10 -10.59 -2.45 3.91
CA LEU A 10 -10.17 -1.06 3.99
C LEU A 10 -11.01 -0.25 4.99
N GLY A 11 -12.33 -0.42 4.97
CA GLY A 11 -13.23 0.27 5.90
C GLY A 11 -13.12 -0.20 7.36
N ALA A 12 -12.57 -1.41 7.59
CA ALA A 12 -12.39 -2.00 8.91
C ALA A 12 -10.99 -1.78 9.51
N ALA A 13 -10.05 -1.19 8.75
CA ALA A 13 -8.68 -0.99 9.20
C ALA A 13 -8.61 0.01 10.38
N ILE A 14 -7.98 -0.42 11.48
CA ILE A 14 -7.85 0.38 12.72
C ILE A 14 -6.42 0.82 13.01
N ASP A 15 -5.45 0.30 12.27
CA ASP A 15 -4.04 0.68 12.36
C ASP A 15 -3.39 0.68 10.98
N ALA A 16 -2.17 1.20 10.93
CA ALA A 16 -1.44 1.38 9.67
C ALA A 16 -1.03 0.05 9.02
N ALA A 17 -0.84 -1.02 9.79
CA ALA A 17 -0.49 -2.33 9.26
C ALA A 17 -1.70 -2.96 8.54
N HIS A 18 -2.84 -2.99 9.21
CA HIS A 18 -4.11 -3.44 8.60
C HIS A 18 -4.50 -2.59 7.39
N LEU A 19 -4.23 -1.27 7.42
CA LEU A 19 -4.47 -0.41 6.27
C LEU A 19 -3.62 -0.79 5.06
N GLN A 20 -2.32 -1.05 5.25
CA GLN A 20 -1.43 -1.48 4.17
C GLN A 20 -1.88 -2.80 3.55
N ASP A 21 -2.25 -3.78 4.38
CA ASP A 21 -2.71 -5.09 3.92
C ASP A 21 -3.99 -4.98 3.11
N ALA A 22 -4.95 -4.19 3.60
CA ALA A 22 -6.21 -3.94 2.90
C ALA A 22 -5.99 -3.18 1.57
N LEU A 23 -5.08 -2.20 1.54
CA LEU A 23 -4.69 -1.50 0.32
C LEU A 23 -4.08 -2.47 -0.71
N ARG A 24 -3.18 -3.35 -0.27
CA ARG A 24 -2.55 -4.34 -1.14
C ARG A 24 -3.58 -5.28 -1.74
N ALA A 25 -4.53 -5.77 -0.93
CA ALA A 25 -5.62 -6.60 -1.40
C ALA A 25 -6.51 -5.88 -2.44
N ALA A 26 -6.81 -4.59 -2.22
CA ALA A 26 -7.59 -3.78 -3.15
C ALA A 26 -6.84 -3.52 -4.46
N LEU A 27 -5.54 -3.21 -4.39
CA LEU A 27 -4.69 -3.02 -5.57
C LEU A 27 -4.60 -4.30 -6.41
N LEU A 28 -4.43 -5.47 -5.78
CA LEU A 28 -4.43 -6.75 -6.48
C LEU A 28 -5.77 -7.05 -7.16
N ALA A 29 -6.89 -6.66 -6.54
CA ALA A 29 -8.22 -6.81 -7.12
C ALA A 29 -8.47 -5.86 -8.32
N LEU A 30 -7.90 -4.65 -8.29
CA LEU A 30 -8.08 -3.62 -9.31
C LEU A 30 -7.07 -3.70 -10.46
N LEU A 31 -5.84 -4.15 -10.18
CA LEU A 31 -4.71 -4.16 -11.11
C LEU A 31 -4.21 -5.59 -11.32
N PRO A 32 -4.94 -6.41 -12.10
CA PRO A 32 -4.63 -7.83 -12.30
C PRO A 32 -3.29 -8.11 -13.03
N ARG A 33 -2.54 -7.07 -13.41
CA ARG A 33 -1.26 -7.17 -14.15
C ARG A 33 -0.11 -6.43 -13.47
N VAL A 34 -0.28 -5.98 -12.23
CA VAL A 34 0.83 -5.41 -11.46
C VAL A 34 1.64 -6.56 -10.85
N GLU A 35 2.91 -6.66 -11.24
CA GLU A 35 3.84 -7.64 -10.66
C GLU A 35 4.27 -7.25 -9.25
N HIS A 36 4.42 -5.95 -8.97
CA HIS A 36 4.88 -5.43 -7.69
C HIS A 36 4.12 -4.17 -7.29
N SER A 37 3.56 -4.16 -6.07
CA SER A 37 3.01 -2.96 -5.44
C SER A 37 3.76 -2.70 -4.14
N TYR A 38 4.23 -1.47 -3.98
CA TYR A 38 4.94 -1.02 -2.78
C TYR A 38 4.10 0.06 -2.11
N ILE A 39 3.85 -0.11 -0.82
CA ILE A 39 3.09 0.85 -0.03
C ILE A 39 4.07 1.47 0.97
N TYR A 40 4.22 2.79 0.91
CA TYR A 40 5.07 3.53 1.83
C TYR A 40 4.21 4.29 2.82
N LEU A 41 4.59 4.22 4.09
CA LEU A 41 4.07 5.13 5.11
C LEU A 41 5.03 6.30 5.27
N LEU A 42 4.47 7.51 5.19
CA LEU A 42 5.15 8.74 5.57
C LEU A 42 4.97 8.97 7.06
N ASP A 43 6.08 9.08 7.79
CA ASP A 43 6.06 9.44 9.20
C ASP A 43 6.08 10.97 9.41
N GLY A 44 6.00 11.39 10.68
CA GLY A 44 6.02 12.82 11.06
C GLY A 44 7.35 13.53 10.79
N ASP A 45 8.43 12.77 10.60
CA ASP A 45 9.77 13.28 10.29
C ASP A 45 10.05 13.29 8.77
N ALA A 46 8.99 13.15 7.97
CA ALA A 46 9.03 13.07 6.51
C ALA A 46 9.87 11.91 5.96
N ARG A 47 9.93 10.78 6.67
CA ARG A 47 10.60 9.55 6.22
C ARG A 47 9.58 8.56 5.69
N LEU A 48 9.97 7.87 4.63
CA LEU A 48 9.19 6.79 4.05
C LEU A 48 9.66 5.45 4.62
N SER A 49 8.72 4.65 5.10
CA SER A 49 8.95 3.28 5.54
C SER A 49 8.13 2.31 4.68
N CYS A 50 8.73 1.17 4.35
CA CYS A 50 8.09 0.10 3.59
C CYS A 50 8.49 -1.24 4.22
N ALA A 51 7.51 -2.14 4.39
CA ALA A 51 7.75 -3.48 4.94
C ALA A 51 8.28 -4.48 3.90
N ASP A 52 8.22 -4.12 2.61
CA ASP A 52 8.74 -4.94 1.52
C ASP A 52 10.29 -4.99 1.54
N PRO A 53 10.92 -6.00 0.90
CA PRO A 53 12.37 -6.11 0.82
C PRO A 53 13.04 -4.84 0.27
N PRO A 54 14.31 -4.56 0.60
CA PRO A 54 15.02 -3.38 0.09
C PRO A 54 14.94 -3.27 -1.43
N HIS A 55 14.47 -2.13 -1.93
CA HIS A 55 14.37 -1.81 -3.35
C HIS A 55 14.66 -0.32 -3.56
N GLU A 56 15.08 0.04 -4.77
CA GLU A 56 15.30 1.44 -5.12
C GLU A 56 13.95 2.17 -5.27
N LEU A 57 13.79 3.26 -4.53
CA LEU A 57 12.70 4.21 -4.74
C LEU A 57 12.99 5.00 -6.02
N PRO A 58 12.12 4.95 -7.05
CA PRO A 58 12.31 5.79 -8.21
C PRO A 58 12.35 7.27 -7.79
N MET A 59 13.36 8.02 -8.26
CA MET A 59 13.47 9.46 -7.98
C MET A 59 12.32 10.28 -8.61
N GLU A 60 11.60 9.67 -9.55
CA GLU A 60 10.45 10.25 -10.23
C GLU A 60 9.19 10.08 -9.38
N GLY A 61 8.80 11.15 -8.70
CA GLY A 61 7.60 11.18 -7.87
C GLY A 61 7.81 12.11 -6.68
N LYS A 62 7.64 13.42 -6.90
CA LYS A 62 7.61 14.36 -5.77
C LYS A 62 6.37 14.02 -4.93
N LEU A 63 6.58 13.35 -3.79
CA LEU A 63 5.66 13.47 -2.65
C LEU A 63 5.78 14.93 -2.21
N ARG A 64 4.88 15.77 -2.73
CA ARG A 64 4.77 17.18 -2.37
C ARG A 64 3.99 17.33 -1.07
#